data_AF-X1SM52-F1
#
_entry.id   AF-X1SM52-F1
#
_cell.length_a   1.000
_cell.length_b   1.000
_cell.length_c   1.000
_cell.angle_alpha   90.00
_cell.angle_beta   90.00
_cell.angle_gamma   90.00
#
_symmetry.space_group_name_H-M   'P 1'
#
loop_
_entity.id
_entity.type
_entity.pdbx_description
1 polymer ?
#
loop_
_entity_poly.entity_id
_entity_poly.type
_entity_poly.pdbx_seq_one_letter_code
_entity_poly.pdbx_strand_id
1 'polypeptide(L)'
;SEGLKYVTSRDSLLLVSANLERLLGDQPKRIELLNKALKENPASTICRYLLAREAYNKKDYNGVITFLKPTIENHFDEIRSFILYSKAVSICDHNYSRAIAILKQADPIGWADPIFVATLGGMYSLSENASEAENIFGRAKKQRFPEEEARQITFKPKDLADPIRNIITIGTVIVFKSTYLLIQSKQFGKFLYLSPKVEGKYVQEQTLLKFTIAYTAKGGLALYPSII
;
A
#
# COMPACT_ATOMS: atom_id res chain seq x y z
N SER A 1 -1.52 36.32 18.44
CA SER A 1 -2.47 36.52 17.32
C SER A 1 -3.86 36.12 17.80
N GLU A 2 -4.89 36.91 17.48
CA GLU A 2 -6.27 36.66 17.94
C GLU A 2 -6.94 35.45 17.26
N GLY A 3 -6.44 35.02 16.10
CA GLY A 3 -6.98 33.86 15.36
C GLY A 3 -6.86 32.52 16.07
N LEU A 4 -5.93 32.36 17.03
CA LEU A 4 -5.81 31.14 17.85
C LEU A 4 -6.89 31.01 18.93
N LYS A 5 -7.58 32.12 19.28
CA LYS A 5 -8.67 32.12 20.26
C LYS A 5 -10.01 31.59 19.71
N TYR A 6 -10.12 31.44 18.38
CA TYR A 6 -11.35 31.04 17.69
C TYR A 6 -11.32 29.63 17.10
N VAL A 7 -10.35 28.79 17.49
CA VAL A 7 -10.42 27.38 17.10
C VAL A 7 -11.31 26.64 18.09
N THR A 8 -12.51 26.29 17.61
CA THR A 8 -13.58 25.60 18.35
C THR A 8 -13.16 24.23 18.90
N SER A 9 -12.04 23.67 18.44
CA SER A 9 -11.53 22.38 18.92
C SER A 9 -10.01 22.36 19.07
N ARG A 10 -9.55 22.09 20.30
CA ARG A 10 -8.13 22.09 20.68
C ARG A 10 -7.31 21.02 19.96
N ASP A 11 -7.93 19.91 19.57
CA ASP A 11 -7.31 18.83 18.79
C ASP A 11 -6.87 19.29 17.39
N SER A 12 -7.65 20.18 16.75
CA SER A 12 -7.38 20.70 15.42
C SER A 12 -6.12 21.58 15.42
N LEU A 13 -5.91 22.35 16.49
CA LEU A 13 -4.64 23.08 16.69
C LEU A 13 -3.46 22.12 16.86
N LEU A 14 -3.62 21.07 17.67
CA LEU A 14 -2.57 20.08 17.89
C LEU A 14 -2.21 19.32 16.59
N LEU A 15 -3.19 19.04 15.73
CA LEU A 15 -2.97 18.46 14.41
C LEU A 15 -2.18 19.39 13.48
N VAL A 16 -2.53 20.68 13.46
CA VAL A 16 -1.76 21.69 12.70
C VAL A 16 -0.32 21.76 13.22
N SER A 17 -0.13 21.82 14.54
CA SER A 17 1.20 21.81 15.14
C SER A 17 1.98 20.54 14.81
N ALA A 18 1.36 19.36 14.87
CA ALA A 18 1.99 18.09 14.49
C ALA A 18 2.42 18.07 13.01
N ASN A 19 1.64 18.71 12.13
CA ASN A 19 1.99 18.88 10.73
C ASN A 19 3.18 19.83 10.54
N LEU A 20 3.31 20.89 11.34
CA LEU A 20 4.49 21.77 11.32
C LEU A 20 5.74 21.02 11.77
N GLU A 21 5.67 20.26 12.86
CA GLU A 21 6.81 19.45 13.33
C GLU A 21 7.24 18.39 12.29
N ARG A 22 6.29 17.86 11.51
CA ARG A 22 6.61 17.00 10.35
C ARG A 22 7.48 17.72 9.32
N LEU A 23 7.17 18.98 9.02
CA LEU A 23 7.91 19.79 8.05
C LEU A 23 9.29 20.18 8.58
N LEU A 24 9.40 20.38 9.89
CA LEU A 24 10.67 20.67 10.58
C LEU A 24 11.55 19.43 10.79
N GLY A 25 11.00 18.22 10.56
CA GLY A 25 11.71 16.95 10.75
C GLY A 25 11.72 16.45 12.20
N ASP A 26 11.04 17.11 13.13
CA ASP A 26 10.94 16.70 14.54
C ASP A 26 9.86 15.63 14.74
N GLN A 27 10.24 14.38 14.42
CA GLN A 27 9.34 13.23 14.56
C GLN A 27 8.93 12.92 16.00
N PRO A 28 9.82 12.98 17.02
CA PRO A 28 9.42 12.77 18.41
C PRO A 28 8.33 13.73 18.86
N LYS A 29 8.51 15.04 18.64
CA LYS A 29 7.54 16.06 19.06
C LYS A 29 6.23 15.97 18.28
N ARG A 30 6.31 15.62 16.99
CA ARG A 30 5.11 15.30 16.20
C ARG A 30 4.29 14.17 16.82
N ILE A 31 4.92 13.06 17.21
CA ILE A 31 4.23 11.92 17.84
C ILE A 31 3.63 12.33 19.19
N GLU A 32 4.34 13.14 19.98
CA GLU A 32 3.82 13.69 21.23
C GLU A 32 2.54 14.51 21.00
N LEU A 33 2.55 15.42 20.03
CA LEU A 33 1.40 16.26 19.69
C LEU A 33 0.22 15.44 19.17
N LEU A 34 0.45 14.43 18.33
CA LEU A 34 -0.60 13.53 17.86
C LEU A 34 -1.23 12.72 19.00
N ASN A 35 -0.43 12.25 19.95
CA ASN A 35 -0.94 11.57 21.14
C ASN A 35 -1.76 12.50 22.03
N LYS A 36 -1.33 13.76 22.21
CA LYS A 36 -2.12 14.78 22.91
C LYS A 36 -3.45 15.03 22.19
N ALA A 37 -3.43 15.18 20.86
CA ALA A 37 -4.63 15.39 20.06
C ALA A 37 -5.61 14.22 20.20
N LEU A 38 -5.12 12.97 20.18
CA LEU A 38 -5.96 11.79 20.37
C LEU A 38 -6.53 11.68 21.79
N LYS A 39 -5.80 12.16 22.82
CA LYS A 39 -6.34 12.21 24.19
C LYS A 39 -7.48 13.22 24.33
N GLU A 40 -7.36 14.37 23.69
CA GLU A 40 -8.40 15.42 23.67
C GLU A 40 -9.62 14.99 22.84
N ASN A 41 -9.40 14.25 21.75
CA ASN A 41 -10.46 13.69 20.91
C ASN A 41 -10.19 12.21 20.55
N PRO A 42 -10.61 11.25 21.41
CA PRO A 42 -10.40 9.83 21.17
C PRO A 42 -11.10 9.29 19.92
N ALA A 43 -12.11 9.97 19.39
CA ALA A 43 -12.84 9.57 18.19
C ALA A 43 -12.17 10.02 16.88
N SER A 44 -11.10 10.83 16.95
CA SER A 44 -10.45 11.38 15.75
C SER A 44 -9.81 10.29 14.88
N THR A 45 -10.46 9.96 13.75
CA THR A 45 -9.96 9.02 12.74
C THR A 45 -8.64 9.49 12.14
N ILE A 46 -8.51 10.80 11.92
CA ILE A 46 -7.28 11.43 11.41
C ILE A 46 -6.11 11.22 12.36
N CYS A 47 -6.27 11.50 13.66
CA CYS A 47 -5.20 11.29 14.65
C CYS A 47 -4.77 9.82 14.70
N ARG A 48 -5.75 8.90 14.72
CA ARG A 48 -5.49 7.45 14.71
C ARG A 48 -4.72 7.01 13.49
N TYR A 49 -5.13 7.45 12.31
CA TYR A 49 -4.45 7.15 11.05
C TYR A 49 -3.02 7.69 11.03
N LEU A 50 -2.80 8.93 11.47
CA LEU A 50 -1.46 9.53 11.49
C LEU A 50 -0.53 8.82 12.47
N LEU A 51 -1.00 8.48 13.68
CA LEU A 51 -0.23 7.69 14.66
C LEU A 51 0.09 6.29 14.13
N ALA A 52 -0.90 5.63 13.53
CA ALA A 52 -0.71 4.32 12.92
C ALA A 52 0.31 4.38 11.78
N ARG A 53 0.31 5.44 10.96
CA ARG A 53 1.31 5.62 9.90
C ARG A 53 2.72 5.70 10.46
N GLU A 54 2.91 6.41 11.57
CA GLU A 54 4.21 6.48 12.24
C GLU A 54 4.61 5.15 12.87
N ALA A 55 3.66 4.43 13.48
CA ALA A 55 3.90 3.08 13.99
C ALA A 55 4.34 2.14 12.86
N TYR A 56 3.67 2.18 11.71
CA TYR A 56 4.03 1.40 10.53
C TYR A 56 5.45 1.71 10.03
N ASN A 57 5.82 2.99 9.96
CA ASN A 57 7.17 3.42 9.57
C ASN A 57 8.25 2.91 10.53
N LYS A 58 7.92 2.78 11.81
CA LYS A 58 8.78 2.20 12.85
C LYS A 58 8.72 0.67 12.91
N LYS A 59 7.98 0.03 12.00
CA LYS A 59 7.73 -1.42 11.98
C LYS A 59 6.98 -1.94 13.22
N ASP A 60 6.30 -1.05 13.93
CA ASP A 60 5.41 -1.40 15.03
C ASP A 60 4.01 -1.74 14.49
N TYR A 61 3.88 -2.92 13.90
CA TYR A 61 2.63 -3.37 13.26
C TYR A 61 1.51 -3.64 14.27
N ASN A 62 1.84 -4.04 15.51
CA ASN A 62 0.85 -4.17 16.58
C ASN A 62 0.31 -2.81 17.00
N GLY A 63 1.15 -1.77 17.05
CA GLY A 63 0.74 -0.39 17.26
C GLY A 63 -0.21 0.09 16.17
N VAL A 64 0.06 -0.22 14.90
CA VAL A 64 -0.86 0.09 13.77
C VAL A 64 -2.25 -0.49 14.02
N ILE A 65 -2.31 -1.79 14.33
CA ILE A 65 -3.57 -2.49 14.61
C ILE A 65 -4.27 -1.84 15.80
N THR A 66 -3.56 -1.55 16.88
CA THR A 66 -4.11 -0.92 18.09
C THR A 66 -4.72 0.45 17.81
N PHE A 67 -4.02 1.31 17.08
CA PHE A 67 -4.51 2.66 16.78
C PHE A 67 -5.73 2.67 15.86
N LEU A 68 -5.73 1.80 14.85
CA LEU A 68 -6.73 1.78 13.78
C LEU A 68 -7.92 0.86 14.03
N LYS A 69 -7.84 -0.09 14.98
CA LYS A 69 -8.95 -1.00 15.29
C LYS A 69 -10.27 -0.25 15.54
N PRO A 70 -10.31 0.81 16.38
CA PRO A 70 -11.56 1.55 16.57
C PRO A 70 -12.05 2.27 15.30
N THR A 71 -11.16 2.68 14.40
CA THR A 71 -11.53 3.31 13.14
C THR A 71 -12.18 2.31 12.20
N ILE A 72 -11.59 1.13 12.00
CA ILE A 72 -12.15 0.13 11.08
C ILE A 72 -13.47 -0.48 11.59
N GLU A 73 -13.71 -0.48 12.91
CA GLU A 73 -14.94 -1.00 13.51
C GLU A 73 -16.12 -0.02 13.41
N ASN A 74 -15.85 1.29 13.29
CA ASN A 74 -16.89 2.32 13.41
C ASN A 74 -16.98 3.27 12.18
N HIS A 75 -15.96 3.30 11.32
CA HIS A 75 -15.86 4.24 10.21
C HIS A 75 -15.47 3.52 8.90
N PHE A 76 -16.45 2.86 8.28
CA PHE A 76 -16.26 2.10 7.04
C PHE A 76 -15.91 2.97 5.81
N ASP A 77 -16.04 4.29 5.94
CA ASP A 77 -15.69 5.28 4.94
C ASP A 77 -14.19 5.63 4.88
N GLU A 78 -13.41 5.20 5.87
CA GLU A 78 -11.99 5.51 6.04
C GLU A 78 -11.06 4.55 5.25
N ILE A 79 -11.12 4.58 3.91
CA ILE A 79 -10.39 3.66 3.01
C ILE A 79 -8.89 3.56 3.35
N ARG A 80 -8.24 4.69 3.65
CA ARG A 80 -6.80 4.74 3.96
C ARG A 80 -6.46 3.95 5.22
N SER A 81 -7.35 3.97 6.22
CA SER A 81 -7.22 3.20 7.44
C SER A 81 -7.38 1.70 7.18
N PHE A 82 -8.36 1.29 6.36
CA PHE A 82 -8.50 -0.12 5.94
C PHE A 82 -7.26 -0.65 5.21
N ILE A 83 -6.69 0.13 4.29
CA ILE A 83 -5.47 -0.25 3.56
C ILE A 83 -4.30 -0.45 4.52
N LEU A 84 -4.06 0.51 5.41
CA LEU A 84 -2.93 0.46 6.33
C LEU A 84 -3.09 -0.64 7.40
N TYR A 85 -4.31 -0.80 7.94
CA TYR A 85 -4.64 -1.86 8.88
C TYR A 85 -4.44 -3.23 8.26
N SER A 86 -4.96 -3.47 7.05
CA SER A 86 -4.85 -4.75 6.36
C SER A 86 -3.39 -5.12 6.08
N LYS A 87 -2.55 -4.15 5.72
CA LYS A 87 -1.10 -4.37 5.58
C LYS A 87 -0.47 -4.84 6.88
N ALA A 88 -0.73 -4.16 8.00
CA ALA A 88 -0.19 -4.55 9.30
C ALA A 88 -0.70 -5.93 9.74
N VAL A 89 -1.99 -6.22 9.56
CA VAL A 89 -2.58 -7.53 9.83
C VAL A 89 -1.91 -8.64 9.03
N SER A 90 -1.65 -8.43 7.73
CA SER A 90 -0.99 -9.46 6.91
C SER A 90 0.40 -9.82 7.43
N ILE A 91 1.12 -8.83 7.97
CA ILE A 91 2.44 -9.02 8.55
C ILE A 91 2.33 -9.76 9.89
N CYS A 92 1.46 -9.30 10.80
CA CYS A 92 1.28 -9.95 12.11
C CYS A 92 0.80 -11.41 11.98
N ASP A 93 -0.08 -11.70 11.03
CA ASP A 93 -0.66 -13.03 10.85
C ASP A 93 0.16 -13.95 9.95
N HIS A 94 1.20 -13.41 9.30
CA HIS A 94 2.01 -14.12 8.32
C HIS A 94 1.19 -14.73 7.16
N ASN A 95 0.03 -14.14 6.84
CA ASN A 95 -0.81 -14.54 5.71
C ASN A 95 -1.71 -13.38 5.25
N TYR A 96 -2.28 -13.49 4.04
CA TYR A 96 -3.14 -12.46 3.47
C TYR A 96 -4.64 -12.69 3.71
N SER A 97 -5.08 -13.86 4.18
CA SER A 97 -6.50 -14.23 4.20
C SER A 97 -7.36 -13.28 5.04
N ARG A 98 -6.94 -13.00 6.28
CA ARG A 98 -7.68 -12.07 7.16
C ARG A 98 -7.55 -10.62 6.67
N ALA A 99 -6.36 -10.22 6.22
CA ALA A 99 -6.11 -8.89 5.69
C ALA A 99 -7.01 -8.57 4.48
N ILE A 100 -7.18 -9.52 3.56
CA ILE A 100 -8.10 -9.41 2.42
C ILE A 100 -9.53 -9.24 2.90
N ALA A 101 -9.99 -10.07 3.84
CA ALA A 101 -11.35 -9.98 4.36
C ALA A 101 -11.66 -8.62 5.02
N ILE A 102 -10.69 -8.05 5.73
CA ILE A 102 -10.81 -6.71 6.30
C ILE A 102 -10.86 -5.65 5.20
N LEU A 103 -9.92 -5.68 4.26
CA LEU A 103 -9.84 -4.69 3.19
C LEU A 103 -11.14 -4.66 2.37
N LYS A 104 -11.74 -5.81 2.11
CA LYS A 104 -13.02 -5.92 1.37
C LYS A 104 -14.21 -5.28 2.06
N GLN A 105 -14.16 -5.00 3.36
CA GLN A 105 -15.23 -4.24 4.02
C GLN A 105 -15.32 -2.80 3.46
N ALA A 106 -14.22 -2.26 2.95
CA ALA A 106 -14.19 -0.98 2.25
C ALA A 106 -14.48 -1.08 0.74
N ASP A 107 -14.85 -2.26 0.22
CA ASP A 107 -15.18 -2.48 -1.21
C ASP A 107 -16.18 -1.44 -1.77
N PRO A 108 -17.28 -1.08 -1.09
CA PRO A 108 -18.31 -0.20 -1.68
C PRO A 108 -17.79 1.15 -2.19
N ILE A 109 -16.71 1.65 -1.57
CA ILE A 109 -16.10 2.95 -1.89
C ILE A 109 -14.66 2.80 -2.41
N GLY A 110 -13.99 1.69 -2.10
CA GLY A 110 -12.59 1.44 -2.42
C GLY A 110 -12.29 1.33 -3.91
N TRP A 111 -13.27 0.93 -4.74
CA TRP A 111 -13.07 0.76 -6.19
C TRP A 111 -12.74 2.04 -6.94
N ALA A 112 -13.01 3.22 -6.38
CA ALA A 112 -12.61 4.49 -6.95
C ALA A 112 -11.14 4.86 -6.63
N ASP A 113 -10.50 4.14 -5.70
CA ASP A 113 -9.17 4.44 -5.20
C ASP A 113 -8.10 3.49 -5.80
N PRO A 114 -7.08 4.02 -6.50
CA PRO A 114 -6.06 3.19 -7.13
C PRO A 114 -5.14 2.47 -6.12
N ILE A 115 -4.95 3.00 -4.91
CA ILE A 115 -4.16 2.36 -3.85
C ILE A 115 -4.92 1.16 -3.28
N PHE A 116 -6.23 1.31 -3.11
CA PHE A 116 -7.10 0.22 -2.69
C PHE A 116 -7.01 -0.95 -3.67
N VAL A 117 -7.22 -0.68 -4.96
CA VAL A 117 -7.17 -1.70 -6.02
C VAL A 117 -5.80 -2.39 -6.07
N ALA A 118 -4.70 -1.61 -6.05
CA ALA A 118 -3.35 -2.17 -6.07
C ALA A 118 -3.06 -3.04 -4.84
N THR A 119 -3.54 -2.63 -3.67
CA THR A 119 -3.34 -3.37 -2.42
C THR A 119 -4.17 -4.66 -2.43
N LEU A 120 -5.47 -4.58 -2.74
CA LEU A 120 -6.35 -5.74 -2.76
C LEU A 120 -5.91 -6.76 -3.83
N GLY A 121 -5.71 -6.31 -5.07
CA GLY A 121 -5.26 -7.18 -6.16
C GLY A 121 -3.88 -7.76 -5.89
N GLY A 122 -2.96 -6.98 -5.32
CA GLY A 122 -1.64 -7.47 -4.93
C GLY A 122 -1.68 -8.50 -3.81
N MET A 123 -2.50 -8.30 -2.77
CA MET A 123 -2.71 -9.29 -1.71
C MET A 123 -3.30 -10.59 -2.26
N TYR A 124 -4.29 -10.51 -3.15
CA TYR A 124 -4.82 -11.69 -3.83
C TYR A 124 -3.76 -12.40 -4.68
N SER A 125 -2.95 -11.65 -5.42
CA SER A 125 -1.87 -12.20 -6.26
C SER A 125 -0.78 -12.91 -5.45
N LEU A 126 -0.62 -12.53 -4.19
CA LEU A 126 0.33 -13.13 -3.24
C LEU A 126 -0.29 -14.21 -2.35
N SER A 127 -1.61 -14.30 -2.36
CA SER A 127 -2.36 -15.41 -1.78
C SER A 127 -2.47 -16.55 -2.80
N GLU A 128 -2.95 -17.72 -2.38
CA GLU A 128 -3.21 -18.87 -3.25
C GLU A 128 -4.38 -18.64 -4.24
N ASN A 129 -4.81 -17.39 -4.43
CA ASN A 129 -5.96 -17.01 -5.24
C ASN A 129 -5.61 -16.01 -6.33
N ALA A 130 -4.76 -16.45 -7.27
CA ALA A 130 -4.35 -15.65 -8.43
C ALA A 130 -5.52 -15.29 -9.36
N SER A 131 -6.56 -16.12 -9.43
CA SER A 131 -7.74 -15.86 -10.26
C SER A 131 -8.49 -14.60 -9.85
N GLU A 132 -8.62 -14.35 -8.54
CA GLU A 132 -9.25 -13.14 -8.03
C GLU A 132 -8.40 -11.89 -8.30
N ALA A 133 -7.08 -12.01 -8.27
CA ALA A 133 -6.19 -10.91 -8.66
C ALA A 133 -6.42 -10.51 -10.13
N GLU A 134 -6.53 -11.48 -11.04
CA GLU A 134 -6.83 -11.23 -12.44
C GLU A 134 -8.20 -10.54 -12.62
N ASN A 135 -9.22 -10.99 -11.89
CA ASN A 135 -10.54 -10.36 -11.88
C ASN A 135 -10.48 -8.89 -11.43
N ILE A 136 -9.78 -8.62 -10.32
CA ILE A 136 -9.62 -7.26 -9.76
C ILE A 136 -8.92 -6.34 -10.77
N PHE A 137 -7.75 -6.75 -11.28
CA PHE A 137 -7.01 -5.94 -12.23
C PHE A 137 -7.72 -5.82 -13.59
N GLY A 138 -8.47 -6.84 -14.00
CA GLY A 138 -9.32 -6.82 -15.19
C GLY A 138 -10.43 -5.77 -15.07
N ARG A 139 -11.11 -5.69 -13.92
CA ARG A 139 -12.11 -4.65 -13.62
C ARG A 139 -11.47 -3.26 -13.58
N ALA A 140 -10.33 -3.13 -12.90
CA ALA A 140 -9.60 -1.87 -12.76
C ALA A 140 -9.05 -1.30 -14.09
N LYS A 141 -8.74 -2.17 -15.06
CA LYS A 141 -8.35 -1.75 -16.42
C LYS A 141 -9.50 -1.04 -17.15
N LYS A 142 -10.75 -1.45 -16.91
CA LYS A 142 -11.96 -0.84 -17.49
C LYS A 142 -12.35 0.48 -16.81
N GLN A 143 -11.83 0.75 -15.61
CA GLN A 143 -12.05 1.99 -14.89
C GLN A 143 -11.14 3.12 -15.38
N ARG A 144 -11.69 4.34 -15.38
CA ARG A 144 -10.99 5.57 -15.71
C ARG A 144 -10.35 6.18 -14.46
N PHE A 145 -9.21 5.66 -14.07
CA PHE A 145 -8.31 6.35 -13.14
C PHE A 145 -7.53 7.43 -13.89
N PRO A 146 -7.14 8.53 -13.22
CA PRO A 146 -6.13 9.45 -13.75
C PRO A 146 -4.87 8.65 -14.15
N GLU A 147 -4.30 8.95 -15.32
CA GLU A 147 -3.21 8.14 -15.91
C GLU A 147 -1.99 8.05 -15.00
N GLU A 148 -1.63 9.15 -14.34
CA GLU A 148 -0.51 9.22 -13.39
C GLU A 148 -0.74 8.31 -12.18
N GLU A 149 -1.93 8.40 -11.56
CA GLU A 149 -2.28 7.58 -10.40
C GLU A 149 -2.40 6.10 -10.74
N ALA A 150 -2.93 5.78 -11.93
CA ALA A 150 -3.08 4.41 -12.42
C ALA A 150 -1.74 3.67 -12.57
N ARG A 151 -0.68 4.42 -12.91
CA ARG A 151 0.68 3.89 -13.10
C ARG A 151 1.55 4.00 -11.87
N GLN A 152 1.12 4.74 -10.85
CA GLN A 152 1.87 4.88 -9.62
C GLN A 152 1.97 3.53 -8.88
N ILE A 153 3.17 3.22 -8.41
CA ILE A 153 3.39 2.05 -7.55
C ILE A 153 2.88 2.40 -6.15
N THR A 154 1.72 1.86 -5.81
CA THR A 154 1.00 2.16 -4.56
C THR A 154 1.02 0.99 -3.58
N PHE A 155 1.37 -0.22 -4.06
CA PHE A 155 1.62 -1.38 -3.21
C PHE A 155 2.96 -2.06 -3.55
N LYS A 156 3.86 -2.08 -2.57
CA LYS A 156 5.12 -2.84 -2.59
C LYS A 156 5.08 -3.82 -1.41
N PRO A 157 4.75 -5.09 -1.65
CA PRO A 157 4.62 -6.06 -0.58
C PRO A 157 5.97 -6.33 0.08
N LYS A 158 5.91 -6.63 1.38
CA LYS A 158 7.05 -7.10 2.16
C LYS A 158 6.96 -8.61 2.32
N ASP A 159 8.11 -9.24 2.53
CA ASP A 159 8.13 -10.62 2.96
C ASP A 159 7.42 -10.70 4.32
N LEU A 160 6.45 -11.59 4.46
CA LEU A 160 5.66 -11.69 5.69
C LEU A 160 6.47 -12.30 6.84
N ALA A 161 7.50 -13.10 6.53
CA ALA A 161 8.44 -13.64 7.52
C ALA A 161 9.57 -12.67 7.87
N ASP A 162 9.95 -11.78 6.93
CA ASP A 162 10.89 -10.69 7.17
C ASP A 162 10.38 -9.36 6.57
N PRO A 163 9.58 -8.59 7.32
CA PRO A 163 8.95 -7.37 6.82
C PRO A 163 9.92 -6.25 6.44
N ILE A 164 11.22 -6.42 6.68
CA ILE A 164 12.27 -5.51 6.21
C ILE A 164 12.51 -5.72 4.71
N ARG A 165 12.43 -6.96 4.23
CA ARG A 165 12.75 -7.36 2.87
C ARG A 165 11.56 -7.17 1.93
N ASN A 166 11.87 -6.80 0.69
CA ASN A 166 10.89 -6.88 -0.38
C ASN A 166 10.84 -8.32 -0.89
N ILE A 167 9.68 -8.72 -1.44
CA ILE A 167 9.55 -10.00 -2.10
C ILE A 167 10.28 -9.94 -3.46
N ILE A 168 11.19 -10.87 -3.66
CA ILE A 168 11.91 -11.07 -4.91
C ILE A 168 11.43 -12.39 -5.51
N THR A 169 11.18 -12.40 -6.82
CA THR A 169 10.77 -13.60 -7.54
C THR A 169 11.57 -13.78 -8.82
N ILE A 170 11.41 -14.94 -9.44
CA ILE A 170 11.95 -15.28 -10.75
C ILE A 170 10.76 -15.47 -11.68
N GLY A 171 10.90 -14.98 -12.91
CA GLY A 171 9.92 -15.21 -13.95
C GLY A 171 10.56 -15.25 -15.33
N THR A 172 9.81 -15.80 -16.28
CA THR A 172 10.22 -15.95 -17.68
C THR A 172 9.59 -14.86 -18.52
N VAL A 173 10.36 -14.24 -19.42
CA VAL A 173 9.81 -13.31 -20.42
C VAL A 173 8.94 -14.09 -21.40
N ILE A 174 7.64 -13.80 -21.41
CA ILE A 174 6.66 -14.46 -22.29
C ILE A 174 6.17 -13.58 -23.43
N VAL A 175 6.39 -12.25 -23.35
CA VAL A 175 6.11 -11.33 -24.45
C VAL A 175 7.21 -10.29 -24.51
N PHE A 176 7.76 -10.11 -25.71
CA PHE A 176 8.64 -9.00 -26.03
C PHE A 176 7.93 -7.95 -26.89
N LYS A 177 7.97 -6.68 -26.48
CA LYS A 177 7.57 -5.52 -27.28
C LYS A 177 8.63 -4.43 -27.19
N SER A 178 8.61 -3.51 -28.16
CA SER A 178 9.56 -2.40 -28.23
C SER A 178 9.54 -1.47 -27.02
N THR A 179 8.45 -1.46 -26.23
CA THR A 179 8.28 -0.57 -25.08
C THR A 179 8.16 -1.30 -23.75
N TYR A 180 8.00 -2.63 -23.75
CA TYR A 180 7.81 -3.40 -22.52
C TYR A 180 8.09 -4.89 -22.67
N LEU A 181 8.31 -5.55 -21.54
CA LEU A 181 8.34 -7.00 -21.38
C LEU A 181 7.16 -7.45 -20.51
N LEU A 182 6.55 -8.58 -20.87
CA LEU A 182 5.64 -9.32 -19.98
C LEU A 182 6.37 -10.52 -19.41
N ILE A 183 6.41 -10.61 -18.08
CA ILE A 183 7.15 -11.62 -17.34
C ILE A 183 6.16 -12.50 -16.59
N GLN A 184 6.23 -13.82 -16.78
CA GLN A 184 5.41 -14.80 -16.06
C GLN A 184 6.20 -15.35 -14.88
N SER A 185 5.75 -15.05 -13.66
CA SER A 185 6.17 -15.75 -12.45
C SER A 185 5.32 -17.01 -12.28
N LYS A 186 5.94 -18.12 -11.90
CA LYS A 186 5.22 -19.38 -11.59
C LYS A 186 4.30 -19.21 -10.38
N GLN A 187 4.70 -18.39 -9.41
CA GLN A 187 4.01 -18.25 -8.13
C GLN A 187 3.00 -17.10 -8.12
N PHE A 188 3.35 -15.97 -8.75
CA PHE A 188 2.60 -14.72 -8.55
C PHE A 188 1.95 -14.16 -9.83
N GLY A 189 1.92 -14.95 -10.90
CA GLY A 189 1.29 -14.53 -12.15
C GLY A 189 2.15 -13.57 -12.99
N LYS A 190 1.51 -12.64 -13.69
CA LYS A 190 2.13 -11.82 -14.73
C LYS A 190 2.56 -10.44 -14.21
N PHE A 191 3.76 -10.03 -14.58
CA PHE A 191 4.35 -8.73 -14.24
C PHE A 191 4.80 -7.99 -15.50
N LEU A 192 4.53 -6.70 -15.54
CA LEU A 192 4.96 -5.81 -16.61
C LEU A 192 6.28 -5.12 -16.24
N TYR A 193 7.19 -5.04 -17.19
CA TYR A 193 8.40 -4.22 -17.10
C TYR A 193 8.44 -3.22 -18.25
N LEU A 194 8.53 -1.92 -17.94
CA LEU A 194 8.35 -0.82 -18.90
C LEU A 194 9.63 -0.47 -19.69
N SER A 195 10.42 -1.48 -20.03
CA SER A 195 11.61 -1.34 -20.86
C SER A 195 11.91 -2.68 -21.54
N PRO A 196 12.29 -2.71 -22.83
CA PRO A 196 12.77 -3.92 -23.49
C PRO A 196 14.21 -4.30 -23.08
N LYS A 197 14.91 -3.41 -22.37
CA LYS A 197 16.29 -3.58 -21.95
C LYS A 197 16.39 -3.83 -20.46
N VAL A 198 17.15 -4.86 -20.09
CA VAL A 198 17.57 -5.16 -18.72
C VAL A 198 19.09 -5.02 -18.67
N GLU A 199 19.61 -4.25 -17.72
CA GLU A 199 21.06 -3.98 -17.59
C GLU A 199 21.70 -3.49 -18.90
N GLY A 200 20.97 -2.68 -19.67
CA GLY A 200 21.42 -2.13 -20.96
C GLY A 200 21.32 -3.09 -22.14
N LYS A 201 20.99 -4.37 -21.92
CA LYS A 201 20.88 -5.41 -22.95
C LYS A 201 19.43 -5.67 -23.33
N TYR A 202 19.15 -5.85 -24.62
CA TYR A 202 17.85 -6.33 -25.06
C TYR A 202 17.63 -7.75 -24.58
N VAL A 203 16.47 -7.99 -23.98
CA VAL A 203 16.09 -9.31 -23.47
C VAL A 203 15.18 -9.99 -24.49
N GLN A 204 15.37 -11.28 -24.70
CA GLN A 204 14.52 -12.09 -25.59
C GLN A 204 13.46 -12.84 -24.80
N GLU A 205 12.43 -13.32 -25.49
CA GLU A 205 11.48 -14.28 -24.91
C GLU A 205 12.22 -15.52 -24.38
N GLN A 206 11.63 -16.19 -23.39
CA GLN A 206 12.21 -17.29 -22.61
C GLN A 206 13.36 -16.92 -21.68
N THR A 207 13.85 -15.67 -21.68
CA THR A 207 14.87 -15.23 -20.70
C THR A 207 14.30 -15.25 -19.28
N LEU A 208 15.07 -15.79 -18.35
CA LEU A 208 14.76 -15.76 -16.92
C LEU A 208 15.24 -14.44 -16.32
N LEU A 209 14.35 -13.79 -15.58
CA LEU A 209 14.61 -12.55 -14.88
C LEU A 209 14.32 -12.71 -13.39
N LYS A 210 15.21 -12.19 -12.55
CA LYS A 210 15.00 -11.98 -11.12
C LYS A 210 14.55 -10.54 -10.92
N PHE A 211 13.50 -10.30 -10.14
CA PHE A 211 12.98 -8.94 -9.93
C PHE A 211 12.23 -8.79 -8.61
N THR A 212 12.12 -7.55 -8.14
CA THR A 212 11.27 -7.19 -6.99
C THR A 212 9.84 -6.96 -7.46
N ILE A 213 8.87 -7.55 -6.78
CA ILE A 213 7.45 -7.40 -7.14
C ILE A 213 6.88 -6.08 -6.61
N ALA A 214 6.00 -5.47 -7.39
CA ALA A 214 5.20 -4.33 -6.99
C ALA A 214 3.86 -4.34 -7.73
N TYR A 215 2.90 -3.54 -7.26
CA TYR A 215 1.58 -3.44 -7.87
C TYR A 215 1.14 -1.99 -8.02
N THR A 216 0.44 -1.74 -9.12
CA THR A 216 -0.33 -0.53 -9.38
C THR A 216 -1.81 -0.92 -9.51
N ALA A 217 -2.68 0.07 -9.71
CA ALA A 217 -4.09 -0.20 -10.02
C ALA A 217 -4.28 -0.98 -11.34
N LYS A 218 -3.26 -1.07 -12.20
CA LYS A 218 -3.32 -1.76 -13.49
C LYS A 218 -2.70 -3.17 -13.48
N GLY A 219 -2.08 -3.59 -12.39
CA GLY A 219 -1.54 -4.94 -12.21
C GLY A 219 -0.13 -4.97 -11.63
N GLY A 220 0.51 -6.15 -11.74
CA GLY A 220 1.88 -6.37 -11.28
C GLY A 220 2.93 -5.67 -12.14
N LEU A 221 3.93 -5.08 -11.48
CA LEU A 221 5.13 -4.50 -12.07
C LEU A 221 6.38 -5.22 -11.56
N ALA A 222 7.31 -5.47 -12.46
CA ALA A 222 8.65 -5.95 -12.14
C ALA A 222 9.59 -4.77 -11.92
N LEU A 223 10.14 -4.64 -10.72
CA LEU A 223 11.12 -3.61 -10.38
C LEU A 223 12.52 -4.19 -10.36
N TYR A 224 13.48 -3.41 -10.88
CA TYR A 224 14.90 -3.74 -10.88
C TYR A 224 15.19 -5.16 -11.40
N PRO A 225 14.69 -5.53 -12.61
CA PRO A 225 14.98 -6.84 -13.15
C PRO A 225 16.49 -7.01 -13.39
N SER A 226 16.98 -8.23 -13.21
CA SER A 226 18.32 -8.67 -13.57
C SER A 226 18.23 -10.02 -14.31
N ILE A 227 19.13 -10.26 -15.26
CA ILE A 227 19.20 -11.54 -15.99
C ILE A 227 19.79 -12.61 -15.07
N ILE A 228 19.30 -13.84 -15.18
CA ILE A 228 19.81 -15.02 -14.47
C ILE A 228 20.63 -15.88 -15.44
#